data_AF-A0A8T5TQU6-F1
#
_entry.id   AF-A0A8T5TQU6-F1
#
_cell.length_a   1.000
_cell.length_b   1.000
_cell.length_c   1.000
_cell.angle_alpha   90.00
_cell.angle_beta   90.00
_cell.angle_gamma   90.00
#
_symmetry.space_group_name_H-M   'P 1'
#
loop_
_entity.id
_entity.type
_entity.pdbx_description
1 polymer ?
#
loop_
_entity_poly.entity_id
_entity_poly.type
_entity_poly.pdbx_seq_one_letter_code
_entity_poly.pdbx_strand_id
1 'polypeptide(L)'
;MTSLDIKISKTLENGIEFSCQMCGDCCRGFDEGEVYLYQDDIDRLTNFLNISSKSELKKFAKKYLKIIDDTFFWKESGEEKGITYEFKTLGFNFTGNDEHCHFLKDNKCSVHENRPFQCNCFPFWQMLVSSRKIFINYTKKCPGLKVLKGKHYSKEEIVDWAIREYEMEKKYFFEMKRNDFNIFKVYPFLSKEMLCE
;
A
#
# COMPACT_ATOMS: atom_id res chain seq x y z
N MET A 1 -10.31 -6.53 13.14
CA MET A 1 -11.76 -6.34 12.93
C MET A 1 -12.07 -6.83 11.53
N THR A 2 -13.05 -7.71 11.36
CA THR A 2 -13.53 -8.13 10.03
C THR A 2 -14.64 -7.25 9.48
N SER A 3 -15.01 -6.18 10.19
CA SER A 3 -16.09 -5.30 9.78
C SER A 3 -15.57 -4.10 8.99
N LEU A 4 -16.40 -3.67 8.05
CA LEU A 4 -16.24 -2.44 7.26
C LEU A 4 -16.45 -1.16 8.09
N ASP A 5 -16.62 -1.28 9.40
CA ASP A 5 -16.81 -0.15 10.30
C ASP A 5 -15.48 0.56 10.55
N ILE A 6 -15.02 1.31 9.54
CA ILE A 6 -13.85 2.16 9.66
C ILE A 6 -14.19 3.29 10.62
N LYS A 7 -13.60 3.23 11.82
CA LYS A 7 -13.75 4.30 12.81
C LYS A 7 -12.93 5.51 12.36
N ILE A 8 -13.58 6.56 11.87
CA ILE A 8 -12.90 7.81 11.54
C ILE A 8 -12.47 8.57 12.81
N SER A 9 -11.29 9.18 12.79
CA SER A 9 -10.82 10.04 13.88
C SER A 9 -11.46 11.44 13.81
N LYS A 10 -11.57 12.10 14.97
CA LYS A 10 -12.12 13.46 15.09
C LYS A 10 -11.48 14.50 14.17
N THR A 11 -10.22 14.28 13.78
CA THR A 11 -9.49 15.18 12.88
C THR A 11 -10.03 15.16 11.45
N LEU A 12 -10.66 14.05 11.03
CA LEU A 12 -11.16 13.86 9.66
C LEU A 12 -12.69 13.83 9.59
N GLU A 13 -13.40 14.01 10.71
CA GLU A 13 -14.87 13.95 10.78
C GLU A 13 -15.57 14.97 9.86
N ASN A 14 -14.92 16.09 9.58
CA ASN A 14 -15.45 17.15 8.70
C ASN A 14 -14.81 17.15 7.30
N GLY A 15 -14.10 16.07 6.93
CA GLY A 15 -13.28 16.05 5.72
C GLY A 15 -11.98 16.85 5.86
N ILE A 16 -11.15 16.83 4.81
CA ILE A 16 -9.90 17.61 4.74
C ILE A 16 -9.62 18.11 3.32
N GLU A 17 -8.88 19.20 3.21
CA GLU A 17 -8.24 19.58 1.95
C GLU A 17 -6.86 18.94 1.83
N PHE A 18 -6.56 18.37 0.67
CA PHE A 18 -5.26 17.79 0.39
C PHE A 18 -4.92 17.82 -1.09
N SER A 19 -3.62 18.00 -1.37
CA SER A 19 -3.04 17.72 -2.66
C SER A 19 -1.57 17.32 -2.49
N CYS A 20 -1.13 16.31 -3.25
CA CYS A 20 0.26 15.90 -3.27
C CYS A 20 1.13 17.04 -3.78
N GLN A 21 2.12 17.47 -2.98
CA GLN A 21 3.04 18.54 -3.36
C GLN A 21 4.23 18.04 -4.22
N MET A 22 4.22 16.75 -4.62
CA MET A 22 5.30 16.09 -5.36
C MET A 22 6.70 16.33 -4.74
N CYS A 23 6.78 16.34 -3.41
CA CYS A 23 8.00 16.63 -2.66
C CYS A 23 9.00 15.46 -2.59
N GLY A 24 8.55 14.24 -2.86
CA GLY A 24 9.37 13.03 -2.78
C GLY A 24 9.50 12.42 -1.39
N ASP A 25 8.95 13.03 -0.33
CA ASP A 25 9.11 12.53 1.06
C ASP A 25 8.51 11.14 1.26
N CYS A 26 7.32 10.88 0.71
CA CYS A 26 6.71 9.54 0.74
C CYS A 26 7.48 8.51 -0.10
N CYS A 27 8.20 8.96 -1.13
CA CYS A 27 9.03 8.07 -1.95
C CYS A 27 10.32 7.65 -1.23
N ARG A 28 10.67 8.29 -0.11
CA ARG A 28 11.75 7.86 0.81
C ARG A 28 11.20 7.15 2.03
N GLY A 29 9.99 6.59 1.89
CA GLY A 29 9.33 5.83 2.95
C GLY A 29 8.98 6.63 4.20
N PHE A 30 9.09 7.97 4.23
CA PHE A 30 8.96 8.73 5.49
C PHE A 30 9.85 8.20 6.63
N ASP A 31 10.95 7.53 6.28
CA ASP A 31 11.83 6.78 7.18
C ASP A 31 11.14 5.65 7.97
N GLU A 32 9.94 5.19 7.54
CA GLU A 32 9.18 4.13 8.19
C GLU A 32 8.21 3.37 7.26
N GLY A 33 8.22 2.05 7.35
CA GLY A 33 7.13 1.20 6.84
C GLY A 33 7.27 0.71 5.41
N GLU A 34 6.29 -0.09 5.01
CA GLU A 34 6.26 -0.81 3.75
C GLU A 34 5.25 -0.19 2.79
N VAL A 35 5.54 -0.28 1.49
CA VAL A 35 4.54 -0.05 0.44
C VAL A 35 4.11 -1.39 -0.12
N TYR A 36 2.96 -1.86 0.32
CA TYR A 36 2.35 -3.11 -0.12
C TYR A 36 1.90 -3.02 -1.58
N LEU A 37 2.08 -4.11 -2.30
CA LEU A 37 1.76 -4.24 -3.71
C LEU A 37 0.91 -5.49 -3.93
N TYR A 38 -0.23 -5.30 -4.60
CA TYR A 38 -1.09 -6.39 -5.03
C TYR A 38 -1.05 -6.53 -6.56
N GLN A 39 -1.70 -7.58 -7.09
CA GLN A 39 -1.73 -7.87 -8.52
C GLN A 39 -2.11 -6.64 -9.37
N ASP A 40 -3.14 -5.88 -8.95
CA ASP A 40 -3.61 -4.71 -9.69
C ASP A 40 -2.55 -3.56 -9.71
N ASP A 41 -1.67 -3.48 -8.70
CA ASP A 41 -0.54 -2.54 -8.67
C ASP A 41 0.58 -3.00 -9.60
N ILE A 42 0.90 -4.30 -9.58
CA ILE A 42 1.90 -4.91 -10.47
C ILE A 42 1.50 -4.70 -11.93
N ASP A 43 0.24 -4.96 -12.28
CA ASP A 43 -0.26 -4.80 -13.64
C ASP A 43 -0.14 -3.33 -14.10
N ARG A 44 -0.49 -2.37 -13.23
CA ARG A 44 -0.37 -0.95 -13.55
C ARG A 44 1.07 -0.51 -13.78
N LEU A 45 1.99 -0.94 -12.93
CA LEU A 45 3.42 -0.60 -13.06
C LEU A 45 4.06 -1.28 -14.28
N THR A 46 3.76 -2.55 -14.52
CA THR A 46 4.33 -3.29 -15.66
C THR A 46 3.81 -2.76 -16.99
N ASN A 47 2.53 -2.38 -17.07
CA ASN A 47 1.96 -1.68 -18.23
C ASN A 47 2.65 -0.34 -18.47
N PHE A 48 2.84 0.48 -17.44
CA PHE A 48 3.59 1.75 -17.58
C PHE A 48 5.02 1.53 -18.09
N LEU A 49 5.66 0.44 -17.67
CA LEU A 49 7.03 0.09 -18.09
C LEU A 49 7.08 -0.68 -19.43
N ASN A 50 5.95 -0.91 -20.09
CA ASN A 50 5.84 -1.72 -21.31
C ASN A 50 6.42 -3.14 -21.18
N ILE A 51 6.28 -3.74 -20.01
CA ILE A 51 6.74 -5.11 -19.72
C ILE A 51 5.65 -6.08 -20.18
N SER A 52 5.99 -6.97 -21.12
CA SER A 52 5.02 -7.90 -21.72
C SER A 52 5.49 -9.36 -21.69
N SER A 53 6.79 -9.62 -21.54
CA SER A 53 7.31 -10.98 -21.51
C SER A 53 7.50 -11.53 -20.11
N LYS A 54 7.41 -12.87 -19.97
CA LYS A 54 7.72 -13.58 -18.71
C LYS A 54 9.14 -13.29 -18.20
N SER A 55 10.11 -13.09 -19.08
CA SER A 55 11.49 -12.79 -18.70
C SER A 55 11.61 -11.39 -18.11
N GLU A 56 10.95 -10.40 -18.71
CA GLU A 56 10.93 -9.02 -18.19
C GLU A 56 10.19 -8.95 -16.87
N LEU A 57 9.08 -9.69 -16.69
CA LEU A 57 8.36 -9.72 -15.42
C LEU A 57 9.20 -10.29 -14.28
N LYS A 58 10.04 -11.31 -14.55
CA LYS A 58 11.03 -11.80 -13.57
C LYS A 58 12.07 -10.74 -13.21
N LYS A 59 12.57 -9.98 -14.20
CA LYS A 59 13.50 -8.87 -13.96
C LYS A 59 12.84 -7.73 -13.18
N PHE A 60 11.57 -7.45 -13.47
CA PHE A 60 10.76 -6.50 -12.72
C PHE A 60 10.64 -6.91 -11.27
N ALA A 61 10.25 -8.16 -11.00
CA ALA A 61 10.11 -8.67 -9.65
C ALA A 61 11.41 -8.54 -8.85
N LYS A 62 12.55 -8.99 -9.41
CA LYS A 62 13.86 -8.87 -8.75
C LYS A 62 14.28 -7.43 -8.48
N LYS A 63 13.88 -6.50 -9.34
CA LYS A 63 14.29 -5.10 -9.24
C LYS A 63 13.39 -4.29 -8.31
N TYR A 64 12.08 -4.47 -8.40
CA TYR A 64 11.10 -3.55 -7.81
C TYR A 64 10.31 -4.16 -6.65
N LEU A 65 10.33 -5.48 -6.46
CA LEU A 65 9.52 -6.15 -5.45
C LEU A 65 10.43 -6.81 -4.41
N LYS A 66 9.95 -6.84 -3.17
CA LYS A 66 10.47 -7.72 -2.11
C LYS A 66 9.34 -8.53 -1.51
N ILE A 67 9.66 -9.73 -1.02
CA ILE A 67 8.70 -10.57 -0.31
C ILE A 67 8.79 -10.22 1.17
N ILE A 68 7.67 -9.86 1.78
CA ILE A 68 7.61 -9.47 3.21
C ILE A 68 6.58 -10.33 3.95
N ASP A 69 6.74 -10.41 5.27
CA ASP A 69 5.74 -11.00 6.16
C ASP A 69 4.60 -10.02 6.41
N ASP A 70 3.39 -10.55 6.48
CA ASP A 70 2.18 -9.78 6.76
C ASP A 70 1.19 -10.60 7.57
N THR A 71 0.24 -9.91 8.19
CA THR A 71 -0.78 -10.53 9.01
C THR A 71 -2.16 -10.02 8.65
N PHE A 72 -3.16 -10.91 8.63
CA PHE A 72 -4.54 -10.52 8.41
C PHE A 72 -5.46 -11.17 9.44
N PHE A 73 -6.23 -10.34 10.16
CA PHE A 73 -7.23 -10.82 11.08
C PHE A 73 -8.51 -11.19 10.32
N TRP A 74 -8.91 -12.46 10.37
CA TRP A 74 -10.13 -12.94 9.77
C TRP A 74 -10.99 -13.76 10.75
N LYS A 75 -12.29 -13.58 10.66
CA LYS A 75 -13.32 -14.27 11.44
C LYS A 75 -14.29 -14.89 10.45
N GLU A 76 -14.31 -16.22 10.40
CA GLU A 76 -15.21 -16.94 9.52
C GLU A 76 -16.67 -16.80 9.95
N SER A 77 -17.56 -16.90 8.98
CA SER A 77 -19.00 -16.88 9.25
C SER A 77 -19.39 -18.06 10.11
N GLY A 78 -20.04 -17.80 11.24
CA GLY A 78 -20.48 -18.81 12.20
C GLY A 78 -19.47 -19.15 13.29
N GLU A 79 -18.22 -18.68 13.19
CA GLU A 79 -17.24 -18.88 14.25
C GLU A 79 -17.42 -17.89 15.40
N GLU A 80 -17.12 -18.32 16.62
CA GLU A 80 -17.17 -17.45 17.79
C GLU A 80 -15.97 -16.48 17.83
N LYS A 81 -14.80 -16.95 17.40
CA LYS A 81 -13.52 -16.24 17.48
C LYS A 81 -12.90 -16.03 16.09
N GLY A 82 -12.24 -14.89 15.92
CA GLY A 82 -11.38 -14.64 14.76
C GLY A 82 -9.95 -15.11 15.02
N ILE A 83 -9.21 -15.30 13.94
CA ILE A 83 -7.81 -15.76 13.95
C ILE A 83 -6.98 -14.74 13.16
N THR A 84 -5.76 -14.49 13.61
CA THR A 84 -4.76 -13.76 12.84
C THR A 84 -3.96 -14.75 12.01
N TYR A 85 -3.99 -14.58 10.69
CA TYR A 85 -3.22 -15.39 9.75
C TYR A 85 -1.92 -14.67 9.43
N GLU A 86 -0.82 -15.40 9.41
CA GLU A 86 0.50 -14.92 8.99
C GLU A 86 0.82 -15.49 7.61
N PHE A 87 1.23 -14.65 6.66
CA PHE A 87 1.56 -15.06 5.31
C PHE A 87 2.50 -14.08 4.62
N LYS A 88 3.00 -14.48 3.44
CA LYS A 88 3.87 -13.63 2.62
C LYS A 88 3.06 -12.72 1.70
N THR A 89 3.51 -11.48 1.56
CA THR A 89 2.99 -10.51 0.58
C THR A 89 4.14 -9.83 -0.15
N LEU A 90 3.81 -8.90 -1.06
CA LEU A 90 4.79 -8.12 -1.80
C LEU A 90 4.83 -6.68 -1.30
N GLY A 91 6.04 -6.19 -1.10
CA GLY A 91 6.33 -4.78 -0.87
C GLY A 91 7.19 -4.21 -2.00
N PHE A 92 7.26 -2.88 -2.10
CA PHE A 92 8.28 -2.25 -2.93
C PHE A 92 9.68 -2.55 -2.39
N ASN A 93 10.59 -2.89 -3.30
CA ASN A 93 12.01 -2.83 -3.01
C ASN A 93 12.47 -1.37 -3.07
N PHE A 94 13.12 -0.90 -2.00
CA PHE A 94 13.72 0.43 -1.92
C PHE A 94 15.22 0.32 -2.23
N THR A 95 15.84 1.42 -2.66
CA THR A 95 17.23 1.41 -3.14
C THR A 95 18.00 2.65 -2.71
N GLY A 96 19.32 2.59 -2.85
CA GLY A 96 20.22 3.66 -2.41
C GLY A 96 20.39 3.71 -0.89
N ASN A 97 21.28 4.59 -0.45
CA ASN A 97 21.61 4.74 0.98
C ASN A 97 20.51 5.44 1.78
N ASP A 98 19.64 6.18 1.12
CA ASP A 98 18.47 6.86 1.68
C ASP A 98 17.17 6.05 1.50
N GLU A 99 17.28 4.77 1.13
CA GLU A 99 16.16 3.84 0.95
C GLU A 99 14.99 4.44 0.16
N HIS A 100 15.28 5.05 -0.98
CA HIS A 100 14.27 5.68 -1.84
C HIS A 100 13.67 4.71 -2.86
N CYS A 101 12.45 5.02 -3.30
CA CYS A 101 11.73 4.25 -4.30
C CYS A 101 12.42 4.39 -5.66
N HIS A 102 12.57 3.28 -6.40
CA HIS A 102 13.15 3.29 -7.75
C HIS A 102 12.50 4.25 -8.76
N PHE A 103 11.28 4.72 -8.49
CA PHE A 103 10.57 5.66 -9.36
C PHE A 103 10.75 7.12 -8.95
N LEU A 104 11.52 7.44 -7.92
CA LEU A 104 11.87 8.80 -7.56
C LEU A 104 12.96 9.33 -8.53
N LYS A 105 12.63 10.32 -9.35
CA LYS A 105 13.55 10.98 -10.29
C LYS A 105 13.46 12.49 -10.12
N ASP A 106 14.60 13.17 -10.01
CA ASP A 106 14.65 14.62 -9.80
C ASP A 106 13.74 15.11 -8.67
N ASN A 107 13.72 14.34 -7.57
CA ASN A 107 12.87 14.54 -6.41
C ASN A 107 11.34 14.45 -6.68
N LYS A 108 10.93 13.84 -7.80
CA LYS A 108 9.52 13.67 -8.19
C LYS A 108 9.20 12.21 -8.51
N CYS A 109 7.97 11.81 -8.21
CA CYS A 109 7.48 10.47 -8.55
C CYS A 109 7.29 10.37 -10.08
N SER A 110 8.12 9.58 -10.76
CA SER A 110 8.05 9.38 -12.21
C SER A 110 6.85 8.54 -12.67
N VAL A 111 6.17 7.86 -11.75
CA VAL A 111 4.96 7.06 -11.99
C VAL A 111 3.73 7.70 -11.35
N HIS A 112 3.68 9.03 -11.20
CA HIS A 112 2.61 9.70 -10.45
C HIS A 112 1.20 9.24 -10.88
N GLU A 113 0.88 9.25 -12.16
CA GLU A 113 -0.44 8.80 -12.64
C GLU A 113 -0.67 7.28 -12.54
N ASN A 114 0.38 6.50 -12.29
CA ASN A 114 0.36 5.03 -12.23
C ASN A 114 0.79 4.48 -10.86
N ARG A 115 0.72 5.31 -9.81
CA ARG A 115 1.14 4.93 -8.45
C ARG A 115 0.39 3.69 -7.96
N PRO A 116 1.01 2.82 -7.15
CA PRO A 116 0.31 1.78 -6.39
C PRO A 116 -0.84 2.35 -5.56
N PHE A 117 -1.78 1.48 -5.18
CA PHE A 117 -2.96 1.88 -4.43
C PHE A 117 -2.58 2.60 -3.13
N GLN A 118 -1.69 2.02 -2.32
CA GLN A 118 -1.27 2.64 -1.06
C GLN A 118 -0.65 4.03 -1.28
N CYS A 119 0.20 4.19 -2.30
CA CYS A 119 0.76 5.50 -2.67
C CYS A 119 -0.29 6.51 -3.16
N ASN A 120 -1.41 6.05 -3.70
CA ASN A 120 -2.52 6.89 -4.16
C ASN A 120 -3.55 7.17 -3.05
N CYS A 121 -3.71 6.24 -2.12
CA CYS A 121 -4.62 6.30 -0.99
C CYS A 121 -4.14 7.31 0.06
N PHE A 122 -2.84 7.60 0.15
CA PHE A 122 -2.32 8.58 1.09
C PHE A 122 -3.02 9.96 0.93
N PRO A 123 -3.54 10.57 2.01
CA PRO A 123 -3.30 10.29 3.44
C PRO A 123 -4.41 9.47 4.14
N PHE A 124 -5.15 8.65 3.39
CA PHE A 124 -6.39 7.99 3.84
C PHE A 124 -6.23 6.48 4.11
N TRP A 125 -5.01 6.04 4.44
CA TRP A 125 -4.80 4.68 4.96
C TRP A 125 -5.65 4.47 6.22
N GLN A 126 -6.20 3.28 6.40
CA GLN A 126 -7.06 2.91 7.52
C GLN A 126 -6.46 3.29 8.86
N MET A 127 -5.13 3.09 9.02
CA MET A 127 -4.41 3.45 10.25
C MET A 127 -4.35 4.97 10.50
N LEU A 128 -4.23 5.78 9.43
CA LEU A 128 -4.25 7.24 9.50
C LEU A 128 -5.66 7.75 9.77
N VAL A 129 -6.64 7.18 9.07
CA VAL A 129 -8.05 7.53 9.21
C VAL A 129 -8.53 7.27 10.63
N SER A 130 -8.11 6.15 11.22
CA SER A 130 -8.60 5.70 12.52
C SER A 130 -7.84 6.27 13.73
N SER A 131 -6.66 6.87 13.51
CA SER A 131 -5.81 7.33 14.60
C SER A 131 -5.32 8.76 14.41
N ARG A 132 -5.90 9.68 15.18
CA ARG A 132 -5.46 11.07 15.26
C ARG A 132 -3.96 11.19 15.55
N LYS A 133 -3.42 10.31 16.41
CA LYS A 133 -2.00 10.31 16.78
C LYS A 133 -1.12 10.01 15.57
N ILE A 134 -1.46 8.97 14.81
CA ILE A 134 -0.70 8.57 13.61
C ILE A 134 -0.85 9.65 12.53
N PHE A 135 -2.07 10.16 12.31
CA PHE A 135 -2.30 11.24 11.35
C PHE A 135 -1.42 12.46 11.63
N ILE A 136 -1.36 12.94 12.89
CA ILE A 136 -0.49 14.06 13.28
C ILE A 136 0.99 13.75 13.06
N ASN A 137 1.43 12.49 13.26
CA ASN A 137 2.81 12.10 12.97
C ASN A 137 3.14 12.30 11.49
N TYR A 138 2.28 11.83 10.59
CA TYR A 138 2.46 11.98 9.15
C TYR A 138 2.29 13.43 8.69
N THR A 139 1.46 14.24 9.35
CA THR A 139 1.41 15.69 9.10
C THR A 139 2.78 16.35 9.32
N LYS A 140 3.57 15.91 10.30
CA LYS A 140 4.92 16.47 10.52
C LYS A 140 5.89 16.13 9.39
N LYS A 141 5.66 15.03 8.68
CA LYS A 141 6.54 14.52 7.62
C LYS A 141 6.11 14.94 6.21
N CYS A 142 4.82 15.23 5.99
CA CYS A 142 4.29 15.57 4.67
C CYS A 142 3.95 17.07 4.52
N PRO A 143 4.62 17.82 3.62
CA PRO A 143 4.29 19.21 3.32
C PRO A 143 2.83 19.45 2.93
N GLY A 144 2.22 18.52 2.17
CA GLY A 144 0.82 18.63 1.76
C GLY A 144 -0.16 18.60 2.95
N LEU A 145 0.11 17.76 3.94
CA LEU A 145 -0.68 17.70 5.17
C LEU A 145 -0.43 18.89 6.11
N LYS A 146 0.70 19.59 6.01
CA LYS A 146 0.96 20.82 6.79
C LYS A 146 0.18 22.01 6.25
N VAL A 147 0.03 22.08 4.93
CA VAL A 147 -0.58 23.22 4.25
C VAL A 147 -2.10 23.04 4.10
N LEU A 148 -2.58 21.80 3.94
CA LEU A 148 -4.00 21.45 3.77
C LEU A 148 -4.67 22.32 2.69
N LYS A 149 -4.11 22.29 1.47
CA LYS A 149 -4.67 22.96 0.29
C LYS A 149 -4.88 21.94 -0.82
N GLY A 150 -5.91 22.15 -1.62
CA GLY A 150 -6.16 21.36 -2.83
C GLY A 150 -7.60 20.89 -2.91
N LYS A 151 -7.79 19.64 -3.35
CA LYS A 151 -9.12 19.04 -3.40
C LYS A 151 -9.62 18.86 -1.95
N HIS A 152 -10.86 19.27 -1.70
CA HIS A 152 -11.58 18.87 -0.50
C HIS A 152 -12.06 17.43 -0.65
N TYR A 153 -11.76 16.60 0.34
CA TYR A 153 -12.23 15.23 0.47
C TYR A 153 -13.23 15.17 1.62
N SER A 154 -14.47 14.76 1.32
CA SER A 154 -15.50 14.61 2.34
C SER A 154 -15.19 13.44 3.27
N LYS A 155 -15.87 13.38 4.43
CA LYS A 155 -15.78 12.23 5.34
C LYS A 155 -16.08 10.91 4.62
N GLU A 156 -17.08 10.90 3.76
CA GLU A 156 -17.50 9.74 2.99
C GLU A 156 -16.40 9.30 2.03
N GLU A 157 -15.81 10.23 1.26
CA GLU A 157 -14.70 9.91 0.36
C GLU A 157 -13.48 9.35 1.11
N ILE A 158 -13.18 9.88 2.30
CA ILE A 158 -12.07 9.40 3.15
C ILE A 158 -12.34 7.96 3.62
N VAL A 159 -13.55 7.68 4.09
CA VAL A 159 -13.95 6.34 4.53
C VAL A 159 -13.92 5.37 3.35
N ASP A 160 -14.36 5.77 2.17
CA ASP A 160 -14.33 4.94 0.96
C ASP A 160 -12.91 4.56 0.53
N TRP A 161 -11.91 5.42 0.74
CA TRP A 161 -10.51 5.06 0.53
C TRP A 161 -10.03 3.99 1.51
N ALA A 162 -10.30 4.15 2.79
CA ALA A 162 -9.92 3.18 3.82
C ALA A 162 -10.65 1.83 3.65
N ILE A 163 -11.93 1.84 3.23
CA ILE A 163 -12.68 0.62 2.90
C ILE A 163 -12.04 -0.10 1.71
N ARG A 164 -11.64 0.63 0.66
CA ARG A 164 -10.98 0.03 -0.51
C ARG A 164 -9.64 -0.61 -0.15
N GLU A 165 -8.87 0.00 0.74
CA GLU A 165 -7.63 -0.61 1.27
C GLU A 165 -7.93 -1.97 1.91
N TYR A 166 -8.88 -2.02 2.84
CA TYR A 166 -9.28 -3.26 3.50
C TYR A 166 -9.81 -4.32 2.52
N GLU A 167 -10.63 -3.94 1.55
CA GLU A 167 -11.14 -4.89 0.55
C GLU A 167 -10.03 -5.43 -0.37
N MET A 168 -8.99 -4.64 -0.66
CA MET A 168 -7.80 -5.12 -1.38
C MET A 168 -7.00 -6.14 -0.55
N GLU A 169 -6.71 -5.82 0.70
CA GLU A 169 -6.05 -6.73 1.64
C GLU A 169 -6.83 -8.05 1.79
N LYS A 170 -8.15 -7.95 1.97
CA LYS A 170 -9.06 -9.07 2.08
C LYS A 170 -9.11 -9.91 0.81
N LYS A 171 -9.18 -9.29 -0.37
CA LYS A 171 -9.10 -9.98 -1.67
C LYS A 171 -7.80 -10.77 -1.77
N TYR A 172 -6.68 -10.17 -1.40
CA TYR A 172 -5.39 -10.85 -1.39
C TYR A 172 -5.32 -11.99 -0.38
N PHE A 173 -5.83 -11.79 0.85
CA PHE A 173 -5.92 -12.84 1.86
C PHE A 173 -6.67 -14.08 1.34
N PHE A 174 -7.82 -13.89 0.69
CA PHE A 174 -8.57 -15.01 0.10
C PHE A 174 -7.83 -15.68 -1.06
N GLU A 175 -7.11 -14.92 -1.86
CA GLU A 175 -6.26 -15.47 -2.91
C GLU A 175 -5.14 -16.34 -2.33
N MET A 176 -4.48 -15.87 -1.26
CA MET A 176 -3.47 -16.64 -0.53
C MET A 176 -4.09 -17.90 0.09
N LYS A 177 -5.23 -17.79 0.76
CA LYS A 177 -5.94 -18.92 1.38
C LYS A 177 -6.30 -20.00 0.36
N ARG A 178 -6.79 -19.62 -0.83
CA ARG A 178 -7.10 -20.54 -1.95
C ARG A 178 -5.87 -21.29 -2.46
N ASN A 179 -4.68 -20.71 -2.28
CA ASN A 179 -3.40 -21.25 -2.74
C ASN A 179 -2.55 -21.83 -1.60
N ASP A 180 -3.16 -22.25 -0.49
CA ASP A 180 -2.48 -22.81 0.69
C ASP A 180 -1.38 -21.89 1.25
N PHE A 181 -1.60 -20.58 1.19
CA PHE A 181 -0.65 -19.54 1.58
C PHE A 181 0.71 -19.61 0.85
N ASN A 182 0.75 -20.19 -0.36
CA ASN A 182 1.95 -20.24 -1.18
C ASN A 182 2.02 -19.07 -2.16
N ILE A 183 2.84 -18.06 -1.83
CA ILE A 183 3.02 -16.86 -2.64
C ILE A 183 3.51 -17.16 -4.08
N PHE A 184 4.25 -18.26 -4.31
CA PHE A 184 4.70 -18.63 -5.66
C PHE A 184 3.60 -19.23 -6.52
N LYS A 185 2.51 -19.73 -5.93
CA LYS A 185 1.31 -20.10 -6.68
C LYS A 185 0.52 -18.85 -7.10
N VAL A 186 0.44 -17.85 -6.22
CA VAL A 186 -0.24 -16.57 -6.49
C VAL A 186 0.52 -15.73 -7.51
N TYR A 187 1.85 -15.67 -7.39
CA TYR A 187 2.73 -14.92 -8.29
C TYR A 187 3.79 -15.84 -8.92
N PRO A 188 3.47 -16.56 -10.01
CA PRO A 188 4.39 -17.54 -10.64
C PRO A 188 5.67 -16.96 -11.25
N PHE A 189 5.76 -15.64 -11.35
CA PHE A 189 6.94 -14.94 -11.85
C PHE A 189 8.00 -14.70 -10.76
N LEU A 190 7.69 -14.91 -9.49
CA LEU A 190 8.65 -14.79 -8.40
C LEU A 190 9.69 -15.92 -8.44
N SER A 191 10.90 -15.63 -7.95
CA SER A 191 11.96 -16.62 -7.75
C SER A 191 12.06 -17.01 -6.28
N LYS A 192 12.34 -18.27 -5.97
CA LYS A 192 12.56 -18.73 -4.57
C LYS A 192 13.74 -18.02 -3.89
N GLU A 193 14.69 -17.54 -4.67
CA GLU A 193 15.84 -16.74 -4.19
C GLU A 193 15.38 -15.45 -3.46
N MET A 194 14.19 -14.94 -3.78
CA MET A 194 13.65 -13.70 -3.20
C MET A 194 13.10 -13.86 -1.77
N LEU A 195 13.18 -15.06 -1.18
CA LEU A 195 12.81 -15.28 0.24
C LEU A 195 13.97 -14.99 1.20
N CYS A 196 15.18 -14.80 0.69
CA CYS A 196 16.42 -14.80 1.46
C CYS A 196 17.03 -13.40 1.66
N GLU A 197 16.30 -12.33 1.32
CA GLU A 197 16.73 -10.93 1.51
C GLU A 197 15.98 -10.29 2.69
#